data_AF-A0A8C8XTS9-F1
#
_entry.id   AF-A0A8C8XTS9-F1
#
_cell.length_a   1.000
_cell.length_b   1.000
_cell.length_c   1.000
_cell.angle_alpha   90.00
_cell.angle_beta   90.00
_cell.angle_gamma   90.00
#
_symmetry.space_group_name_H-M   'P 1'
#
loop_
_entity.id
_entity.type
_entity.pdbx_description
1 polymer ?
#
loop_
_entity_poly.entity_id
_entity_poly.type
_entity_poly.pdbx_seq_one_letter_code
_entity_poly.pdbx_strand_id
1 'polypeptide(L)'
;MTSETACNTIDGLKATKNFLHCLGRYGNTPFLFPLYGQGELPQCFCRMCAVFGGIYCLRHSVQCLVVDKESRKCKAVIDQFGQRIISKHFLVEDSYFSENTCSHVQYRQISRSVLITDRSVLKADSDQQISILTVPAMETGTFAVRVIELCSSTMTCMKGTCEHSRIWLSYVFVLAVKGDSH
;
A
#
# COMPACT_ATOMS: atom_id res chain seq x y z
N MET A 1 -14.12 18.24 17.12
CA MET A 1 -15.21 17.52 16.44
C MET A 1 -14.58 16.59 15.42
N THR A 2 -14.28 15.36 15.81
CA THR A 2 -13.74 14.32 14.93
C THR A 2 -14.84 13.94 13.94
N SER A 3 -14.66 14.28 12.66
CA SER A 3 -15.48 13.72 11.59
C SER A 3 -15.25 12.21 11.57
N GLU A 4 -16.13 11.47 12.24
CA GLU A 4 -16.37 10.08 11.88
C GLU A 4 -16.69 10.10 10.39
N THR A 5 -15.83 9.52 9.57
CA THR A 5 -16.16 9.31 8.16
C THR A 5 -17.19 8.18 8.13
N ALA A 6 -18.44 8.52 8.44
CA ALA A 6 -19.53 7.57 8.50
C ALA A 6 -19.71 6.95 7.11
N CYS A 7 -19.45 5.65 6.99
CA CYS A 7 -19.80 4.90 5.80
C CYS A 7 -21.32 5.00 5.63
N ASN A 8 -21.78 5.68 4.58
CA ASN A 8 -23.21 5.79 4.34
C ASN A 8 -23.77 4.46 3.83
N THR A 9 -25.10 4.32 3.88
CA THR A 9 -25.80 3.10 3.46
C THR A 9 -25.42 2.66 2.05
N ILE A 10 -25.25 3.61 1.12
CA ILE A 10 -24.94 3.31 -0.28
C ILE A 10 -23.52 2.75 -0.42
N ASP A 11 -22.54 3.28 0.32
CA ASP A 11 -21.17 2.76 0.32
C ASP A 11 -21.11 1.35 0.90
N GLY A 12 -21.85 1.09 1.99
CA GLY A 12 -22.00 -0.26 2.54
C GLY A 12 -22.62 -1.23 1.54
N LEU A 13 -23.71 -0.85 0.86
CA LEU A 13 -24.36 -1.68 -0.16
C LEU A 13 -23.43 -1.96 -1.35
N LYS A 14 -22.68 -0.96 -1.82
CA LYS A 14 -21.69 -1.13 -2.89
C LYS A 14 -20.58 -2.10 -2.48
N ALA A 15 -20.05 -1.97 -1.28
CA ALA A 15 -19.00 -2.86 -0.77
C ALA A 15 -19.49 -4.31 -0.66
N THR A 16 -20.70 -4.51 -0.11
CA THR A 16 -21.33 -5.84 0.00
C THR A 16 -21.59 -6.45 -1.37
N LYS A 17 -22.15 -5.69 -2.32
CA LYS A 17 -22.38 -6.15 -3.70
C LYS A 17 -21.07 -6.59 -4.34
N ASN A 18 -20.00 -5.80 -4.21
CA ASN A 18 -18.71 -6.12 -4.78
C ASN A 18 -18.09 -7.38 -4.16
N PHE A 19 -18.16 -7.51 -2.83
CA PHE A 19 -17.70 -8.70 -2.12
C PHE A 19 -18.38 -9.96 -2.65
N LEU A 20 -19.72 -9.96 -2.75
CA LEU A 20 -20.50 -11.09 -3.25
C LEU A 20 -20.20 -11.41 -4.72
N HIS A 21 -20.00 -10.39 -5.56
CA HIS A 21 -19.68 -10.58 -6.97
C HIS A 21 -18.29 -11.21 -7.19
N CYS A 22 -17.36 -11.01 -6.26
CA CYS A 22 -16.01 -11.58 -6.33
C CYS A 22 -15.92 -13.02 -5.78
N LEU A 23 -16.87 -13.45 -4.94
CA LEU A 23 -16.87 -14.80 -4.37
C LEU A 23 -16.94 -15.88 -5.46
N GLY A 24 -16.17 -16.96 -5.29
CA GLY A 24 -16.20 -18.11 -6.19
C GLY A 24 -15.45 -17.92 -7.51
N ARG A 25 -14.96 -16.72 -7.83
CA ARG A 25 -14.30 -16.46 -9.13
C ARG A 25 -13.00 -17.24 -9.30
N TYR A 26 -12.18 -17.30 -8.25
CA TYR A 26 -10.89 -18.00 -8.26
C TYR A 26 -10.69 -18.92 -7.04
N GLY A 27 -11.68 -18.98 -6.15
CA GLY A 27 -11.65 -19.75 -4.91
C GLY A 27 -12.81 -19.39 -3.99
N ASN A 28 -12.79 -19.92 -2.78
CA ASN A 28 -13.89 -19.80 -1.82
C ASN A 28 -13.99 -18.40 -1.17
N THR A 29 -13.00 -17.54 -1.39
CA THR A 29 -12.96 -16.16 -0.88
C THR A 29 -12.87 -15.17 -2.05
N PRO A 30 -13.21 -13.89 -1.86
CA PRO A 30 -13.18 -12.89 -2.93
C PRO A 30 -11.79 -12.24 -3.10
N PHE A 31 -10.74 -12.79 -2.48
CA PHE A 31 -9.42 -12.17 -2.42
C PHE A 31 -8.35 -13.02 -3.11
N LEU A 32 -7.35 -12.33 -3.65
CA LEU A 32 -6.13 -12.92 -4.17
C LEU A 32 -4.94 -12.17 -3.59
N PHE A 33 -3.81 -12.87 -3.47
CA PHE A 33 -2.55 -12.30 -3.06
C PHE A 33 -1.48 -12.63 -4.10
N PRO A 34 -0.73 -11.64 -4.61
CA PRO A 34 0.35 -11.89 -5.56
C PRO A 34 1.48 -12.66 -4.87
N LEU A 35 1.97 -13.70 -5.54
CA LEU A 35 3.20 -14.38 -5.11
C LEU A 35 4.34 -13.37 -5.08
N TYR A 36 5.25 -13.53 -4.11
CA TYR A 36 6.34 -12.59 -3.79
C TYR A 36 5.89 -11.23 -3.22
N GLY A 37 4.59 -11.05 -3.00
CA GLY A 37 4.03 -9.92 -2.28
C GLY A 37 3.61 -8.74 -3.17
N GLN A 38 3.02 -7.73 -2.53
CA GLN A 38 2.43 -6.58 -3.22
C GLN A 38 3.45 -5.68 -3.93
N GLY A 39 4.75 -5.81 -3.60
CA GLY A 39 5.85 -5.08 -4.23
C GLY A 39 6.07 -5.43 -5.70
N GLU A 40 5.51 -6.55 -6.18
CA GLU A 40 5.60 -6.94 -7.59
C GLU A 40 4.68 -6.10 -8.49
N LEU A 41 3.56 -5.60 -7.98
CA LEU A 41 2.59 -4.87 -8.79
C LEU A 41 3.20 -3.60 -9.43
N PRO A 42 3.89 -2.70 -8.70
CA PRO A 42 4.56 -1.56 -9.32
C PRO A 42 5.60 -1.98 -10.37
N GLN A 43 6.36 -3.05 -10.10
CA GLN A 43 7.38 -3.55 -11.01
C GLN A 43 6.79 -4.08 -12.33
N CYS A 44 5.64 -4.76 -12.27
CA CYS A 44 4.93 -5.21 -13.47
C CYS A 44 4.55 -4.03 -14.39
N PHE A 45 4.04 -2.93 -13.81
CA PHE A 45 3.71 -1.73 -14.58
C PHE A 45 4.97 -1.01 -15.09
N CYS A 46 6.04 -0.97 -14.30
CA CYS A 46 7.32 -0.42 -14.77
C CYS A 46 7.86 -1.19 -15.97
N ARG A 47 7.79 -2.53 -15.93
CA ARG A 47 8.17 -3.38 -17.06
C ARG A 47 7.30 -3.09 -18.29
N MET A 48 5.98 -2.94 -18.12
CA MET A 48 5.08 -2.59 -19.22
C MET A 48 5.52 -1.26 -19.86
N CYS A 49 5.77 -0.22 -19.07
CA CYS A 49 6.23 1.07 -19.60
C CYS A 49 7.58 0.97 -20.32
N ALA A 50 8.53 0.21 -19.78
CA ALA A 50 9.84 0.00 -20.41
C ALA A 50 9.74 -0.71 -21.78
N VAL A 51 8.83 -1.67 -21.92
CA VAL A 51 8.55 -2.33 -23.21
C VAL A 51 8.09 -1.32 -24.28
N PHE A 52 7.40 -0.26 -23.88
CA PHE A 52 6.98 0.83 -24.77
C PHE A 52 7.96 2.02 -24.81
N GLY A 53 9.22 1.80 -24.42
CA GLY A 53 10.29 2.81 -24.53
C GLY A 53 10.45 3.73 -23.32
N GLY A 54 9.77 3.46 -22.20
CA GLY A 54 9.98 4.17 -20.94
C GLY A 54 11.39 3.95 -20.39
N ILE A 55 12.02 5.03 -19.91
CA ILE A 55 13.36 5.00 -19.33
C ILE A 55 13.25 5.11 -17.81
N TYR A 56 13.97 4.22 -17.10
CA TYR A 56 13.97 4.15 -15.64
C TYR A 56 15.37 4.43 -15.08
N CYS A 57 15.44 5.37 -14.15
CA CYS A 57 16.67 5.73 -13.44
C CYS A 57 16.46 5.58 -11.93
N LEU A 58 16.94 4.48 -11.35
CA LEU A 58 16.95 4.31 -9.88
C LEU A 58 18.17 5.01 -9.28
N ARG A 59 18.06 5.43 -8.01
CA ARG A 59 19.11 6.20 -7.30
C ARG A 59 19.50 7.49 -8.05
N HIS A 60 18.50 8.12 -8.66
CA HIS A 60 18.63 9.33 -9.44
C HIS A 60 17.57 10.33 -8.97
N SER A 61 17.97 11.24 -8.09
CA SER A 61 17.05 12.23 -7.52
C SER A 61 16.92 13.47 -8.39
N VAL A 62 15.79 14.16 -8.24
CA VAL A 62 15.50 15.45 -8.88
C VAL A 62 15.66 16.55 -7.83
N GLN A 63 16.41 17.60 -8.15
CA GLN A 63 16.66 18.73 -7.25
C GLN A 63 15.52 19.75 -7.26
N CYS A 64 15.02 20.12 -8.44
CA CYS A 64 13.96 21.12 -8.54
C CYS A 64 13.15 21.03 -9.84
N LEU A 65 11.96 21.62 -9.78
CA LEU A 65 11.09 21.87 -10.93
C LEU A 65 11.41 23.24 -11.53
N VAL A 66 11.55 23.31 -12.85
CA VAL A 66 11.77 24.57 -13.56
C VAL A 66 10.43 25.12 -14.05
N VAL A 67 9.95 26.15 -13.36
CA VAL A 67 8.69 26.83 -13.68
C VAL A 67 8.96 28.12 -14.43
N ASP A 68 8.26 28.28 -15.55
CA ASP A 68 8.27 29.50 -16.33
C ASP A 68 7.47 30.60 -15.64
N LYS A 69 8.07 31.79 -15.45
CA LYS A 69 7.43 32.87 -14.68
C LYS A 69 6.20 33.45 -15.37
N GLU A 70 6.22 33.57 -16.68
CA GLU A 70 5.14 34.16 -17.48
C GLU A 70 3.97 33.19 -17.64
N SER A 71 4.24 31.98 -18.15
CA SER A 71 3.19 30.99 -18.40
C SER A 71 2.77 30.19 -17.16
N ARG A 72 3.52 30.30 -16.05
CA ARG A 72 3.33 29.53 -14.80
C ARG A 72 3.35 28.02 -14.98
N LYS A 73 3.89 27.52 -16.11
CA LYS A 73 3.99 26.10 -16.43
C LYS A 73 5.35 25.54 -16.04
N CYS A 74 5.38 24.33 -15.51
CA CYS A 74 6.60 23.56 -15.38
C CYS A 74 7.08 23.15 -16.77
N LYS A 75 8.35 23.42 -17.10
CA LYS A 75 8.95 23.13 -18.41
C LYS A 75 10.05 22.06 -18.34
N ALA A 76 10.68 21.88 -17.18
CA ALA A 76 11.77 20.94 -17.01
C ALA A 76 11.95 20.54 -15.54
N VAL A 77 12.78 19.52 -15.31
CA VAL A 77 13.41 19.24 -14.01
C VAL A 77 14.93 19.44 -14.11
N ILE A 78 15.57 19.70 -12.98
CA ILE A 78 17.03 19.62 -12.82
C ILE A 78 17.34 18.42 -11.93
N ASP A 79 18.17 17.50 -12.42
CA ASP A 79 18.56 16.31 -11.67
C ASP A 79 19.71 16.57 -10.68
N GLN A 80 20.09 15.53 -9.93
CA GLN A 80 21.21 15.59 -8.98
C GLN A 80 22.58 15.89 -9.62
N PHE A 81 22.72 15.73 -10.93
CA PHE A 81 23.95 16.01 -11.68
C PHE A 81 23.92 17.39 -12.36
N GLY A 82 22.87 18.18 -12.16
CA GLY A 82 22.67 19.48 -12.80
C GLY A 82 22.18 19.40 -14.25
N GLN A 83 21.79 18.21 -14.73
CA GLN A 83 21.23 18.03 -16.06
C GLN A 83 19.79 18.55 -16.09
N ARG A 84 19.49 19.39 -17.08
CA ARG A 84 18.13 19.90 -17.33
C ARG A 84 17.37 18.97 -18.28
N ILE A 85 16.29 18.37 -17.80
CA ILE A 85 15.44 17.43 -18.56
C ILE A 85 14.08 18.09 -18.83
N ILE A 86 13.79 18.34 -20.11
CA ILE A 86 12.56 19.01 -20.56
C ILE A 86 11.41 17.99 -20.69
N SER A 87 10.23 18.35 -20.16
CA SER A 87 9.01 17.55 -20.32
C SER A 87 7.77 18.46 -20.39
N LYS A 88 6.71 17.95 -21.01
CA LYS A 88 5.38 18.59 -21.04
C LYS A 88 4.55 18.28 -19.80
N HIS A 89 4.76 17.11 -19.20
CA HIS A 89 3.98 16.61 -18.07
C HIS A 89 4.92 16.06 -16.99
N PHE A 90 4.57 16.32 -15.74
CA PHE A 90 5.33 15.90 -14.57
C PHE A 90 4.35 15.18 -13.63
N LEU A 91 4.58 13.88 -13.42
CA LEU A 91 3.90 13.11 -12.39
C LEU A 91 4.89 12.94 -11.25
N VAL A 92 4.51 13.42 -10.07
CA VAL A 92 5.36 13.48 -8.89
C VAL A 92 4.57 12.87 -7.73
N GLU A 93 5.20 11.93 -7.02
CA GLU A 93 4.62 11.38 -5.79
C GLU A 93 4.84 12.39 -4.64
N ASP A 94 3.89 12.45 -3.72
CA ASP A 94 3.79 13.52 -2.73
C ASP A 94 5.05 13.68 -1.87
N SER A 95 5.72 12.59 -1.50
CA SER A 95 6.93 12.62 -0.67
C SER A 95 8.14 13.31 -1.33
N TYR A 96 8.09 13.57 -2.64
CA TYR A 96 9.13 14.34 -3.35
C TYR A 96 8.92 15.86 -3.26
N PHE A 97 7.79 16.34 -2.75
CA PHE A 97 7.59 17.77 -2.53
C PHE A 97 8.25 18.25 -1.23
N SER A 98 8.63 19.52 -1.23
CA SER A 98 9.17 20.17 -0.04
C SER A 98 8.08 20.45 1.00
N GLU A 99 8.46 20.51 2.28
CA GLU A 99 7.56 20.85 3.39
C GLU A 99 6.80 22.17 3.15
N ASN A 100 7.45 23.16 2.54
CA ASN A 100 6.82 24.43 2.19
C ASN A 100 5.67 24.27 1.18
N THR A 101 5.86 23.39 0.20
CA THR A 101 4.83 23.08 -0.82
C THR A 101 3.64 22.37 -0.20
N CYS A 102 3.89 21.46 0.76
CA CYS A 102 2.86 20.67 1.41
C CYS A 102 2.35 21.26 2.73
N SER A 103 2.74 22.50 3.07
CA SER A 103 2.42 23.16 4.34
C SER A 103 0.92 23.27 4.65
N HIS A 104 0.07 23.30 3.62
CA HIS A 104 -1.38 23.35 3.75
C HIS A 104 -2.06 21.97 3.66
N VAL A 105 -1.29 20.90 3.48
CA VAL A 105 -1.81 19.54 3.33
C VAL A 105 -1.99 18.91 4.72
N GLN A 106 -3.21 18.46 5.01
CA GLN A 106 -3.50 17.72 6.23
C GLN A 106 -3.35 16.22 5.96
N TYR A 107 -2.22 15.66 6.40
CA TYR A 107 -1.95 14.25 6.25
C TYR A 107 -2.74 13.39 7.23
N ARG A 108 -3.07 12.19 6.77
CA ARG A 108 -3.63 11.13 7.60
C ARG A 108 -2.55 10.10 7.87
N GLN A 109 -2.52 9.56 9.08
CA GLN A 109 -1.55 8.53 9.44
C GLN A 109 -2.11 7.13 9.19
N ILE A 110 -1.22 6.16 8.98
CA ILE A 110 -1.55 4.74 8.90
C ILE A 110 -0.60 4.00 9.83
N SER A 111 -1.15 3.31 10.82
CA SER A 111 -0.34 2.42 11.66
C SER A 111 -0.05 1.09 10.93
N ARG A 112 1.14 0.54 11.11
CA ARG A 112 1.50 -0.74 10.50
C ARG A 112 2.37 -1.52 11.44
N SER A 113 2.12 -2.82 11.54
CA SER A 113 2.96 -3.75 12.26
C SER A 113 3.22 -4.99 11.40
N VAL A 114 4.46 -5.46 11.43
CA VAL A 114 4.87 -6.68 10.72
C VAL A 114 5.34 -7.64 11.78
N LEU A 115 4.66 -8.78 11.87
CA LEU A 115 4.94 -9.80 12.87
C LEU A 115 5.46 -11.05 12.17
N ILE A 116 6.53 -11.62 12.72
CA ILE A 116 7.00 -12.95 12.35
C ILE A 116 6.52 -13.89 13.44
N THR A 117 5.71 -14.87 13.08
CA THR A 117 5.14 -15.85 14.01
C THR A 117 5.64 -17.25 13.68
N ASP A 118 5.56 -18.18 14.63
CA ASP A 118 5.93 -19.59 14.43
C ASP A 118 4.69 -20.47 14.14
N ARG A 119 3.50 -19.86 14.08
CA ARG A 119 2.22 -20.53 13.92
C ARG A 119 1.17 -19.58 13.36
N SER A 120 0.14 -20.16 12.74
CA SER A 120 -1.06 -19.44 12.34
C SER A 120 -1.88 -18.99 13.57
N VAL A 121 -2.57 -17.86 13.44
CA VAL A 121 -3.53 -17.35 14.42
C VAL A 121 -4.70 -18.32 14.64
N LEU A 122 -5.12 -19.05 13.61
CA LEU A 122 -6.19 -20.05 13.70
C LEU A 122 -5.65 -21.42 13.29
N LYS A 123 -5.70 -22.40 14.21
CA LYS A 123 -5.31 -23.78 13.89
C LYS A 123 -6.31 -24.37 12.90
N ALA A 124 -5.82 -24.75 11.73
CA ALA A 124 -6.55 -25.45 10.69
C ALA A 124 -5.82 -26.74 10.31
N ASP A 125 -6.50 -27.66 9.62
CA ASP A 125 -5.91 -28.92 9.15
C ASP A 125 -4.79 -28.72 8.11
N SER A 126 -4.74 -27.54 7.48
CA SER A 126 -3.72 -27.16 6.51
C SER A 126 -2.98 -25.90 6.95
N ASP A 127 -1.65 -25.99 6.96
CA ASP A 127 -0.73 -24.90 7.31
C ASP A 127 -0.38 -24.00 6.11
N GLN A 128 -1.04 -24.15 4.96
CA GLN A 128 -0.76 -23.33 3.76
C GLN A 128 -1.97 -22.47 3.40
N GLN A 129 -2.42 -21.67 4.37
CA GLN A 129 -3.57 -20.79 4.21
C GLN A 129 -3.16 -19.32 4.26
N ILE A 130 -3.88 -18.50 3.49
CA ILE A 130 -3.80 -17.05 3.55
C ILE A 130 -5.12 -16.58 4.14
N SER A 131 -5.04 -15.83 5.23
CA SER A 131 -6.22 -15.47 6.01
C SER A 131 -6.30 -13.96 6.21
N ILE A 132 -7.52 -13.43 6.18
CA ILE A 132 -7.80 -12.03 6.52
C ILE A 132 -8.72 -12.03 7.74
N LEU A 133 -8.24 -11.45 8.83
CA LEU A 133 -9.00 -11.24 10.05
C LEU A 133 -9.28 -9.75 10.22
N THR A 134 -10.53 -9.42 10.51
CA THR A 134 -10.93 -8.05 10.85
C THR A 134 -11.25 -8.01 12.34
N VAL A 135 -10.58 -7.13 13.07
CA VAL A 135 -10.83 -6.87 14.49
C VAL A 135 -11.55 -5.53 14.60
N PRO A 136 -12.85 -5.50 14.94
CA PRO A 136 -13.59 -4.27 15.10
C PRO A 136 -12.99 -3.37 16.20
N ALA A 137 -13.22 -2.06 16.07
CA ALA A 137 -12.91 -1.11 17.13
C ALA A 137 -13.72 -1.44 18.40
N MET A 138 -13.05 -1.53 19.56
CA MET A 138 -13.70 -1.77 20.85
C MET A 138 -14.00 -0.47 21.60
N GLU A 139 -13.29 0.61 21.29
CA GLU A 139 -13.39 1.91 21.95
C GLU A 139 -13.74 3.01 20.95
N THR A 140 -14.55 3.97 21.38
CA THR A 140 -14.92 5.14 20.58
C THR A 140 -13.67 5.93 20.19
N GLY A 141 -13.55 6.30 18.92
CA GLY A 141 -12.36 6.99 18.39
C GLY A 141 -11.23 6.07 17.94
N THR A 142 -11.38 4.74 18.06
CA THR A 142 -10.47 3.76 17.45
C THR A 142 -11.02 3.24 16.12
N PHE A 143 -10.14 2.69 15.29
CA PHE A 143 -10.49 2.16 13.96
C PHE A 143 -10.38 0.65 13.94
N ALA A 144 -11.15 0.00 13.05
CA ALA A 144 -11.04 -1.44 12.83
C ALA A 144 -9.63 -1.82 12.35
N VAL A 145 -9.09 -2.89 12.91
CA VAL A 145 -7.76 -3.42 12.58
C VAL A 145 -7.91 -4.56 11.59
N ARG A 146 -7.03 -4.60 10.57
CA ARG A 146 -6.98 -5.69 9.59
C ARG A 146 -5.70 -6.48 9.78
N VAL A 147 -5.83 -7.77 10.02
CA VAL A 147 -4.72 -8.71 10.08
C VAL A 147 -4.74 -9.55 8.81
N ILE A 148 -3.62 -9.57 8.08
CA ILE A 148 -3.43 -10.42 6.91
C ILE A 148 -2.31 -11.39 7.25
N GLU A 149 -2.66 -12.66 7.34
CA GLU A 149 -1.70 -13.73 7.59
C GLU A 149 -1.26 -14.33 6.27
N LEU A 150 0.06 -14.38 6.06
CA LEU A 150 0.67 -14.98 4.88
C LEU A 150 1.48 -16.20 5.29
N CYS A 151 1.24 -17.32 4.61
CA CYS A 151 2.02 -18.53 4.75
C CYS A 151 3.20 -18.55 3.76
N SER A 152 4.13 -19.47 3.96
CA SER A 152 5.33 -19.59 3.14
C SER A 152 5.09 -19.85 1.65
N SER A 153 3.92 -20.36 1.25
CA SER A 153 3.58 -20.58 -0.17
C SER A 153 3.39 -19.28 -0.94
N THR A 154 3.17 -18.16 -0.24
CA THR A 154 3.15 -16.81 -0.84
C THR A 154 4.53 -16.33 -1.26
N MET A 155 5.60 -17.03 -0.85
CA MET A 155 7.00 -16.69 -1.10
C MET A 155 7.43 -15.37 -0.44
N THR A 156 6.71 -14.92 0.60
CA THR A 156 7.07 -13.71 1.37
C THR A 156 7.76 -14.02 2.69
N CYS A 157 7.86 -15.29 3.09
CA CYS A 157 8.49 -15.71 4.34
C CYS A 157 9.14 -17.09 4.23
N MET A 158 10.12 -17.35 5.10
CA MET A 158 10.92 -18.58 5.05
C MET A 158 10.08 -19.82 5.43
N LYS A 159 10.34 -20.94 4.76
CA LYS A 159 9.87 -22.26 5.21
C LYS A 159 10.76 -22.72 6.37
N GLY A 160 10.17 -23.29 7.42
CA GLY A 160 10.83 -23.67 8.67
C GLY A 160 12.23 -24.28 8.52
N THR A 161 13.26 -23.46 8.73
CA THR A 161 14.68 -23.83 8.60
C THR A 161 15.24 -24.56 9.82
N CYS A 162 14.39 -24.89 10.81
CA CYS A 162 14.71 -25.81 11.90
C CYS A 162 13.62 -26.88 11.90
N GLU A 163 14.01 -28.16 12.01
CA GLU A 163 13.15 -29.36 11.89
C GLU A 163 11.88 -29.36 12.76
N HIS A 164 11.66 -28.39 13.65
CA HIS A 164 10.50 -28.29 14.53
C HIS A 164 9.83 -26.90 14.58
N SER A 165 10.15 -25.95 13.68
CA SER A 165 9.55 -24.60 13.74
C SER A 165 9.26 -24.02 12.36
N ARG A 166 7.96 -23.90 12.02
CA ARG A 166 7.48 -23.32 10.77
C ARG A 166 7.27 -21.82 10.97
N ILE A 167 7.94 -20.98 10.19
CA ILE A 167 7.84 -19.53 10.32
C ILE A 167 6.72 -19.01 9.41
N TRP A 168 5.94 -18.09 9.93
CA TRP A 168 4.83 -17.38 9.31
C TRP A 168 5.11 -15.87 9.37
N LEU A 169 4.58 -15.14 8.40
CA LEU A 169 4.63 -13.68 8.40
C LEU A 169 3.21 -13.16 8.48
N SER A 170 2.84 -12.70 9.66
CA SER A 170 1.57 -12.04 9.90
C SER A 170 1.76 -10.54 9.71
N TYR A 171 1.20 -9.98 8.64
CA TYR A 171 1.09 -8.54 8.51
C TYR A 171 -0.11 -8.07 9.32
N VAL A 172 0.13 -7.33 10.40
CA VAL A 172 -0.92 -6.63 11.13
C VAL A 172 -1.00 -5.21 10.57
N PHE A 173 -1.94 -5.00 9.66
CA PHE A 173 -2.28 -3.64 9.20
C PHE A 173 -3.26 -3.02 10.19
N VAL A 174 -2.72 -2.29 11.17
CA VAL A 174 -3.53 -1.38 11.99
C VAL A 174 -3.80 -0.11 11.18
N LEU A 175 -4.83 -0.07 10.34
CA LEU A 175 -5.25 1.21 9.73
C LEU A 175 -5.86 2.15 10.80
N ALA A 176 -5.04 2.63 11.74
CA ALA A 176 -5.36 3.73 12.62
C ALA A 176 -5.12 5.03 11.82
N VAL A 177 -6.22 5.58 11.31
CA VAL A 177 -6.24 6.93 10.73
C VAL A 177 -6.24 7.91 11.89
N LYS A 178 -5.07 8.18 12.47
CA LYS A 178 -4.96 9.24 13.48
C LYS A 178 -5.14 10.58 12.77
N GLY A 179 -6.28 11.24 13.01
CA GLY A 179 -6.47 12.64 12.67
C GLY A 179 -5.71 13.48 13.68
N ASP A 180 -4.85 14.40 13.22
CA ASP A 180 -4.17 15.32 14.12
C ASP A 180 -5.20 16.14 14.90
N SER A 181 -5.05 16.10 16.22
CA SER A 181 -5.76 16.97 17.14
C SER A 181 -4.92 18.24 17.27
N HIS A 182 -5.31 19.29 16.55
CA HIS A 182 -5.00 20.66 16.91
C HIS A 182 -6.27 21.35 17.37
#